data_AF-A0A8T6C5Q4-F1
#
_entry.id   AF-A0A8T6C5Q4-F1
#
_cell.length_a   1.000
_cell.length_b   1.000
_cell.length_c   1.000
_cell.angle_alpha   90.00
_cell.angle_beta   90.00
_cell.angle_gamma   90.00
#
_symmetry.space_group_name_H-M   'P 1'
#
loop_
_entity.id
_entity.type
_entity.pdbx_description
1 polymer ?
#
loop_
_entity_poly.entity_id
_entity_poly.type
_entity_poly.pdbx_seq_one_letter_code
_entity_poly.pdbx_strand_id
1 'polypeptide(L)'
;MQFHIGAIPSSPDFEPGEEWSKVKEPSAGRMQLYALPIALLSGLVTGILWFAYTPLEWENGSGLFGSSLSWADCAALFILNIVVHEFVHAMAHPSQGRSSSSVLGCWPAKLLFYAHYTGELSRNRFLVILLLPLLVISGGPLLIAIALQSAPDWLAYVSILNAFLSAGDLFGSGIVLRQIPGTATVRNQGYFTFWKTPDQALQTAT
;
A
#
# COMPACT_ATOMS: atom_id res chain seq x y z
N MET A 1 -17.94 -0.75 5.36
CA MET A 1 -17.15 -1.15 4.19
C MET A 1 -18.08 -1.52 3.06
N GLN A 2 -17.76 -1.10 1.84
CA GLN A 2 -18.44 -1.50 0.62
C GLN A 2 -17.50 -2.33 -0.26
N PHE A 3 -18.07 -3.26 -1.04
CA PHE A 3 -17.33 -4.02 -2.04
C PHE A 3 -17.66 -3.50 -3.44
N HIS A 4 -16.66 -3.38 -4.30
CA HIS A 4 -16.82 -2.87 -5.66
C HIS A 4 -16.14 -3.76 -6.71
N ILE A 5 -16.80 -3.96 -7.85
CA ILE A 5 -16.20 -4.60 -9.03
C ILE A 5 -16.23 -3.59 -10.17
N GLY A 6 -15.07 -3.15 -10.62
CA GLY A 6 -14.96 -2.12 -11.65
C GLY A 6 -13.81 -1.16 -11.41
N ALA A 7 -13.87 -0.01 -12.09
CA ALA A 7 -12.91 1.07 -11.90
C ALA A 7 -13.02 1.65 -10.48
N ILE A 8 -11.95 2.29 -10.01
CA ILE A 8 -11.96 3.03 -8.74
C ILE A 8 -13.12 4.05 -8.79
N PRO A 9 -14.07 3.99 -7.85
CA PRO A 9 -15.25 4.82 -7.90
C PRO A 9 -14.86 6.30 -7.77
N SER A 10 -15.50 7.14 -8.59
CA SER A 10 -15.53 8.58 -8.32
C SER A 10 -16.45 8.83 -7.14
N SER A 11 -16.12 9.83 -6.31
CA SER A 11 -17.00 10.31 -5.25
C SER A 11 -18.03 11.25 -5.88
N PRO A 12 -19.31 10.85 -6.02
CA PRO A 12 -20.31 11.68 -6.68
C PRO A 12 -20.64 12.96 -5.89
N ASP A 13 -20.32 12.97 -4.59
CA ASP A 13 -20.45 14.10 -3.69
C ASP A 13 -19.22 15.02 -3.67
N PHE A 14 -18.24 14.78 -4.55
CA PHE A 14 -17.02 15.56 -4.61
C PHE A 14 -16.64 15.95 -6.03
N GLU A 15 -16.86 17.22 -6.35
CA GLU A 15 -16.24 17.89 -7.48
C GLU A 15 -15.22 18.89 -6.92
N PRO A 16 -13.91 18.72 -7.20
CA PRO A 16 -12.89 19.60 -6.64
C PRO A 16 -13.04 21.02 -7.19
N GLY A 17 -13.41 21.96 -6.32
CA GLY A 17 -13.42 23.40 -6.60
C GLY A 17 -12.03 24.03 -6.65
N GLU A 18 -11.96 25.35 -6.77
CA GLU A 18 -10.71 26.11 -6.89
C GLU A 18 -9.81 26.02 -5.65
N GLU A 19 -10.38 25.69 -4.49
CA GLU A 19 -9.63 25.47 -3.25
C GLU A 19 -8.80 24.18 -3.25
N TRP A 20 -9.10 23.24 -4.16
CA TRP A 20 -8.43 21.94 -4.23
C TRP A 20 -7.29 21.95 -5.25
N SER A 21 -6.10 21.66 -4.75
CA SER A 21 -4.92 21.44 -5.57
C SER A 21 -4.79 19.97 -5.94
N LYS A 22 -4.63 19.68 -7.23
CA LYS A 22 -4.38 18.32 -7.72
C LYS A 22 -2.92 17.91 -7.51
N VAL A 23 -2.69 16.70 -7.01
CA VAL A 23 -1.34 16.13 -6.93
C VAL A 23 -0.81 15.83 -8.33
N LYS A 24 0.47 16.13 -8.58
CA LYS A 24 1.14 15.80 -9.84
C LYS A 24 1.57 14.34 -9.81
N GLU A 25 0.66 13.47 -10.24
CA GLU A 25 0.85 12.01 -10.33
C GLU A 25 1.34 11.63 -11.74
N PRO A 26 2.31 10.71 -11.88
CA PRO A 26 2.65 10.14 -13.17
C PRO A 26 1.46 9.37 -13.77
N SER A 27 1.47 9.14 -15.08
CA SER A 27 0.55 8.18 -15.68
C SER A 27 0.81 6.77 -15.12
N ALA A 28 -0.21 5.91 -15.13
CA ALA A 28 -0.12 4.55 -14.59
C ALA A 28 1.11 3.77 -15.11
N GLY A 29 1.41 3.86 -16.41
CA GLY A 29 2.59 3.20 -16.98
C GLY A 29 3.93 3.78 -16.48
N ARG A 30 4.02 5.10 -16.28
CA ARG A 30 5.22 5.72 -15.67
C ARG A 30 5.36 5.35 -14.21
N MET A 31 4.25 5.24 -13.49
CA MET A 31 4.24 4.78 -12.11
C MET A 31 4.80 3.35 -12.00
N GLN A 32 4.40 2.42 -12.89
CA GLN A 32 4.98 1.07 -12.92
C GLN A 32 6.50 1.10 -13.16
N LEU A 33 6.98 1.94 -14.07
CA LEU A 33 8.41 2.10 -14.33
C LEU A 33 9.18 2.60 -13.10
N TYR A 34 8.63 3.58 -12.38
CA TYR A 34 9.25 4.10 -11.15
C TYR A 34 9.11 3.15 -9.96
N ALA A 35 8.05 2.36 -9.90
CA ALA A 35 7.83 1.38 -8.85
C ALA A 35 8.81 0.21 -8.96
N LEU A 36 9.22 -0.20 -10.17
CA LEU A 36 10.11 -1.35 -10.36
C LEU A 36 11.43 -1.26 -9.56
N PRO A 37 12.25 -0.20 -9.64
CA PRO A 37 13.47 -0.11 -8.84
C PRO A 37 13.19 -0.07 -7.33
N ILE A 38 12.08 0.55 -6.92
CA ILE A 38 11.66 0.59 -5.51
C ILE A 38 11.28 -0.82 -5.05
N ALA A 39 10.55 -1.59 -5.88
CA ALA A 39 10.13 -2.95 -5.59
C ALA A 39 11.34 -3.87 -5.38
N LEU A 40 12.30 -3.83 -6.31
CA LEU A 40 13.53 -4.60 -6.24
C LEU A 40 14.34 -4.24 -5.00
N LEU A 41 14.51 -2.94 -4.72
CA LEU A 41 15.26 -2.48 -3.55
C LEU A 41 14.58 -2.89 -2.24
N SER A 42 13.27 -2.67 -2.11
CA SER A 42 12.52 -3.01 -0.91
C SER A 42 12.51 -4.50 -0.64
N GLY A 43 12.23 -5.33 -1.66
CA GLY A 43 12.33 -6.78 -1.55
C GLY A 43 13.73 -7.25 -1.17
N LEU A 44 14.77 -6.70 -1.80
CA LEU A 44 16.17 -7.03 -1.50
C LEU A 44 16.55 -6.66 -0.07
N VAL A 45 16.24 -5.44 0.37
CA VAL A 45 16.54 -4.98 1.74
C VAL A 45 15.82 -5.86 2.75
N THR A 46 14.52 -6.12 2.58
CA THR A 46 13.78 -7.00 3.47
C THR A 46 14.37 -8.41 3.49
N GLY A 47 14.75 -8.96 2.32
CA GLY A 47 15.41 -10.27 2.23
C GLY A 47 16.75 -10.31 2.98
N ILE A 48 17.60 -9.30 2.80
CA ILE A 48 18.86 -9.18 3.53
C ILE A 48 18.61 -9.15 5.04
N LEU A 49 17.61 -8.39 5.50
CA LEU A 49 17.28 -8.32 6.92
C LEU A 49 16.81 -9.66 7.49
N TRP A 50 16.04 -10.44 6.74
CA TRP A 50 15.65 -11.79 7.13
C TRP A 50 16.87 -12.70 7.33
N PHE A 51 17.76 -12.78 6.34
CA PHE A 51 18.97 -13.61 6.44
C PHE A 51 19.96 -13.10 7.49
N ALA A 52 20.02 -11.79 7.74
CA ALA A 52 20.99 -11.21 8.66
C ALA A 52 20.58 -11.37 10.15
N TYR A 53 19.28 -11.42 10.46
CA TYR A 53 18.79 -11.31 11.83
C TYR A 53 17.89 -12.45 12.30
N THR A 54 17.62 -13.44 11.46
CA THR A 54 16.79 -14.60 11.79
C THR A 54 17.53 -15.90 11.48
N PRO A 55 17.12 -17.06 12.01
CA PRO A 55 17.75 -18.34 11.68
C PRO A 55 17.36 -18.87 10.30
N LEU A 56 16.96 -18.00 9.37
CA LEU A 56 16.66 -18.38 7.99
C LEU A 56 17.95 -18.82 7.30
N GLU A 57 18.02 -20.09 6.90
CA GLU A 57 19.20 -20.66 6.25
C GLU A 57 19.01 -20.77 4.74
N TRP A 58 20.10 -20.61 3.99
CA TRP A 58 20.12 -20.91 2.57
C TRP A 58 20.45 -22.38 2.36
N GLU A 59 19.45 -23.20 2.06
CA GLU A 59 19.71 -24.58 1.64
C GLU A 59 20.28 -24.59 0.21
N ASN A 60 21.45 -25.21 0.04
CA ASN A 60 22.09 -25.33 -1.27
C ASN A 60 21.18 -26.11 -2.24
N GLY A 61 20.66 -25.41 -3.25
CA GLY A 61 19.83 -25.99 -4.31
C GLY A 61 18.32 -25.76 -4.16
N SER A 62 17.85 -25.19 -3.04
CA SER A 62 16.43 -24.86 -2.86
C SER A 62 16.02 -23.50 -3.43
N GLY A 63 16.99 -22.67 -3.81
CA GLY A 63 16.75 -21.27 -4.21
C GLY A 63 16.35 -20.38 -3.03
N LEU A 64 15.92 -19.14 -3.34
CA LEU A 64 15.57 -18.09 -2.37
C LEU A 64 14.45 -18.45 -1.37
N PHE A 65 13.77 -19.59 -1.54
CA PHE A 65 12.47 -19.86 -0.92
C PHE A 65 12.38 -21.21 -0.17
N GLY A 66 13.53 -21.84 0.06
CA GLY A 66 13.61 -23.11 0.79
C GLY A 66 13.01 -24.30 0.04
N SER A 67 13.27 -25.51 0.51
CA SER A 67 12.74 -26.75 -0.08
C SER A 67 11.26 -26.99 0.28
N SER A 68 10.68 -26.15 1.14
CA SER A 68 9.36 -26.35 1.76
C SER A 68 8.17 -25.78 0.97
N LEU A 69 8.39 -24.82 0.06
CA LEU A 69 7.34 -24.19 -0.74
C LEU A 69 7.34 -24.69 -2.17
N SER A 70 6.21 -25.23 -2.63
CA SER A 70 6.00 -25.52 -4.04
C SER A 70 5.69 -24.24 -4.81
N TRP A 71 5.77 -24.30 -6.14
CA TRP A 71 5.31 -23.22 -7.02
C TRP A 71 3.83 -22.88 -6.83
N ALA A 72 3.00 -23.88 -6.50
CA ALA A 72 1.59 -23.67 -6.21
C ALA A 72 1.40 -22.89 -4.90
N ASP A 73 2.20 -23.19 -3.88
CA ASP A 73 2.18 -22.46 -2.60
C ASP A 73 2.61 -21.01 -2.80
N CYS A 74 3.70 -20.76 -3.54
CA CYS A 74 4.15 -19.42 -3.89
C CYS A 74 3.05 -18.62 -4.62
N ALA A 75 2.39 -19.24 -5.61
CA ALA A 75 1.30 -18.59 -6.35
C ALA A 75 0.08 -18.30 -5.45
N ALA A 76 -0.29 -19.22 -4.57
CA ALA A 76 -1.40 -19.04 -3.63
C ALA A 76 -1.09 -17.92 -2.62
N LEU A 77 0.12 -17.92 -2.05
CA LEU A 77 0.59 -16.88 -1.14
C LEU A 77 0.68 -15.52 -1.83
N PHE A 78 1.06 -15.47 -3.11
CA PHE A 78 1.06 -14.23 -3.89
C PHE A 78 -0.34 -13.62 -4.00
N ILE A 79 -1.32 -14.42 -4.40
CA ILE A 79 -2.72 -13.96 -4.53
C ILE A 79 -3.27 -13.55 -3.17
N LEU A 80 -3.03 -14.35 -2.13
CA LEU A 80 -3.47 -14.06 -0.78
C LEU A 80 -2.83 -12.77 -0.25
N ASN A 81 -1.54 -12.55 -0.54
CA ASN A 81 -0.82 -11.36 -0.11
C ASN A 81 -1.46 -10.09 -0.67
N ILE A 82 -1.83 -10.06 -1.95
CA ILE A 82 -2.54 -8.93 -2.56
C ILE A 82 -3.84 -8.63 -1.82
N VAL A 83 -4.65 -9.66 -1.52
CA VAL A 83 -5.93 -9.47 -0.81
C VAL A 83 -5.71 -8.94 0.60
N VAL A 84 -4.76 -9.52 1.34
CA VAL A 84 -4.44 -9.10 2.71
C VAL A 84 -3.85 -7.69 2.73
N HIS A 85 -3.01 -7.35 1.76
CA HIS A 85 -2.40 -6.03 1.60
C HIS A 85 -3.47 -4.93 1.49
N GLU A 86 -4.40 -5.09 0.56
CA GLU A 86 -5.51 -4.13 0.40
C GLU A 86 -6.42 -4.10 1.62
N PHE A 87 -6.63 -5.23 2.28
CA PHE A 87 -7.39 -5.26 3.53
C PHE A 87 -6.71 -4.45 4.65
N VAL A 88 -5.38 -4.53 4.76
CA VAL A 88 -4.62 -3.73 5.73
C VAL A 88 -4.72 -2.23 5.44
N HIS A 89 -4.69 -1.80 4.17
CA HIS A 89 -5.01 -0.42 3.81
C HIS A 89 -6.40 -0.02 4.30
N ALA A 90 -7.42 -0.83 4.00
CA ALA A 90 -8.79 -0.53 4.39
C ALA A 90 -8.99 -0.46 5.91
N MET A 91 -8.26 -1.28 6.68
CA MET A 91 -8.26 -1.20 8.15
C MET A 91 -7.69 0.13 8.69
N ALA A 92 -6.82 0.81 7.92
CA ALA A 92 -6.28 2.11 8.29
C ALA A 92 -7.23 3.28 7.98
N HIS A 93 -8.30 3.04 7.22
CA HIS A 93 -9.34 4.04 6.98
C HIS A 93 -10.05 4.43 8.28
N PRO A 94 -10.68 5.62 8.33
CA PRO A 94 -11.55 6.02 9.43
C PRO A 94 -12.56 4.94 9.82
N SER A 95 -12.81 4.81 11.12
CA SER A 95 -13.65 3.75 11.70
C SER A 95 -13.19 2.33 11.33
N GLN A 96 -11.88 2.12 11.16
CA GLN A 96 -11.26 0.83 10.83
C GLN A 96 -11.83 0.21 9.54
N GLY A 97 -12.13 1.04 8.53
CA GLY A 97 -12.73 0.58 7.27
C GLY A 97 -14.22 0.25 7.35
N ARG A 98 -14.87 0.40 8.52
CA ARG A 98 -16.27 -0.02 8.71
C ARG A 98 -17.28 0.99 8.16
N SER A 99 -16.86 2.19 7.78
CA SER A 99 -17.73 3.22 7.18
C SER A 99 -18.16 2.87 5.74
N SER A 100 -19.21 3.54 5.26
CA SER A 100 -19.65 3.48 3.85
C SER A 100 -18.63 4.12 2.90
N SER A 101 -17.80 5.04 3.40
CA SER A 101 -16.74 5.69 2.63
C SER A 101 -15.52 4.82 2.37
N SER A 102 -15.45 3.63 2.98
CA SER A 102 -14.36 2.68 2.77
C SER A 102 -14.79 1.61 1.75
N VAL A 103 -14.10 1.58 0.62
CA VAL A 103 -14.36 0.68 -0.49
C VAL A 103 -13.18 -0.28 -0.64
N LEU A 104 -13.46 -1.58 -0.66
CA LEU A 104 -12.54 -2.59 -1.18
C LEU A 104 -13.04 -3.00 -2.55
N GLY A 105 -12.16 -2.99 -3.54
CA GLY A 105 -12.55 -3.28 -4.90
C GLY A 105 -11.57 -4.12 -5.68
N CYS A 106 -12.09 -4.68 -6.77
CA CYS A 106 -11.33 -5.39 -7.78
C CYS A 106 -11.67 -4.78 -9.14
N TRP A 107 -10.65 -4.48 -9.93
CA TRP A 107 -10.75 -4.06 -11.31
C TRP A 107 -10.11 -5.13 -12.22
N PRO A 108 -10.85 -6.19 -12.60
CA PRO A 108 -10.30 -7.32 -13.36
C PRO A 108 -9.65 -6.89 -14.68
N ALA A 109 -10.25 -5.93 -15.39
CA ALA A 109 -9.72 -5.41 -16.66
C ALA A 109 -8.35 -4.72 -16.53
N LYS A 110 -7.92 -4.39 -15.31
CA LYS A 110 -6.60 -3.83 -14.99
C LYS A 110 -5.78 -4.72 -14.07
N LEU A 111 -6.29 -5.92 -13.72
CA LEU A 111 -5.68 -6.85 -12.76
C LEU A 111 -5.30 -6.15 -11.44
N LEU A 112 -6.17 -5.28 -10.96
CA LEU A 112 -5.93 -4.45 -9.76
C LEU A 112 -6.91 -4.82 -8.67
N PHE A 113 -6.40 -5.07 -7.47
CA PHE A 113 -7.18 -4.97 -6.23
C PHE A 113 -6.84 -3.65 -5.57
N TYR A 114 -7.80 -3.02 -4.91
CA TYR A 114 -7.58 -1.71 -4.29
C TYR A 114 -8.43 -1.50 -3.05
N ALA A 115 -7.88 -0.77 -2.08
CA ALA A 115 -8.61 -0.07 -1.03
C ALA A 115 -8.72 1.42 -1.39
N HIS A 116 -9.94 1.94 -1.33
CA HIS A 116 -10.23 3.33 -1.63
C HIS A 116 -11.08 3.96 -0.53
N TYR A 117 -10.72 5.19 -0.14
CA TYR A 117 -11.49 5.98 0.80
C TYR A 117 -12.02 7.24 0.12
N THR A 118 -13.34 7.44 0.15
CA THR A 118 -14.03 8.54 -0.56
C THR A 118 -14.15 9.83 0.26
N GLY A 119 -13.88 9.77 1.57
CA GLY A 119 -13.96 10.92 2.48
C GLY A 119 -12.67 11.72 2.56
N GLU A 120 -12.72 12.84 3.28
CA GLU A 120 -11.54 13.64 3.62
C GLU A 120 -10.64 12.93 4.65
N LEU A 121 -9.33 13.09 4.48
CA LEU A 121 -8.29 12.54 5.36
C LEU A 121 -7.28 13.63 5.69
N SER A 122 -6.67 13.58 6.86
CA SER A 122 -5.42 14.33 7.07
C SER A 122 -4.31 13.70 6.22
N ARG A 123 -3.34 14.51 5.76
CA ARG A 123 -2.16 14.01 5.06
C ARG A 123 -1.48 12.85 5.81
N ASN A 124 -1.33 12.97 7.13
CA ASN A 124 -0.64 11.95 7.92
C ASN A 124 -1.44 10.64 8.00
N ARG A 125 -2.78 10.69 8.05
CA ARG A 125 -3.59 9.48 7.96
C ARG A 125 -3.46 8.83 6.57
N PHE A 126 -3.43 9.62 5.51
CA PHE A 126 -3.22 9.12 4.16
C PHE A 126 -1.85 8.42 4.03
N LEU A 127 -0.78 9.00 4.59
CA LEU A 127 0.54 8.35 4.67
C LEU A 127 0.52 7.06 5.48
N VAL A 128 -0.19 7.04 6.61
CA VAL A 128 -0.34 5.81 7.40
C VAL A 128 -1.03 4.74 6.58
N ILE A 129 -2.12 5.07 5.88
CA ILE A 129 -2.82 4.12 5.01
C ILE A 129 -1.83 3.52 4.02
N LEU A 130 -1.09 4.35 3.28
CA LEU A 130 -0.10 3.87 2.30
C LEU A 130 0.97 2.98 2.93
N LEU A 131 1.59 3.40 4.03
CA LEU A 131 2.74 2.67 4.59
C LEU A 131 2.37 1.45 5.43
N LEU A 132 1.11 1.31 5.84
CA LEU A 132 0.72 0.29 6.81
C LEU A 132 0.95 -1.15 6.32
N PRO A 133 0.62 -1.55 5.08
CA PRO A 133 0.88 -2.92 4.63
C PRO A 133 2.35 -3.30 4.69
N LEU A 134 3.26 -2.41 4.28
CA LEU A 134 4.71 -2.64 4.41
C LEU A 134 5.11 -2.87 5.87
N LEU A 135 4.63 -2.02 6.78
CA LEU A 135 4.97 -2.12 8.20
C LEU A 135 4.41 -3.39 8.85
N VAL A 136 3.16 -3.74 8.55
CA VAL A 136 2.45 -4.84 9.22
C VAL A 136 2.78 -6.19 8.59
N ILE A 137 2.83 -6.30 7.27
CA ILE A 137 2.99 -7.58 6.57
C ILE A 137 4.46 -7.89 6.32
N SER A 138 5.32 -6.88 6.13
CA SER A 138 6.76 -7.11 5.98
C SER A 138 7.50 -6.94 7.31
N GLY A 139 7.37 -5.76 7.93
CA GLY A 139 8.10 -5.41 9.16
C GLY A 139 7.67 -6.25 10.37
N GLY A 140 6.37 -6.42 10.59
CA GLY A 140 5.81 -7.16 11.73
C GLY A 140 6.34 -8.60 11.81
N PRO A 141 6.15 -9.43 10.78
CA PRO A 141 6.70 -10.78 10.72
C PRO A 141 8.21 -10.87 10.94
N LEU A 142 8.98 -9.96 10.33
CA LEU A 142 10.43 -9.90 10.53
C LEU A 142 10.78 -9.66 12.01
N LEU A 143 10.16 -8.67 12.64
CA LEU A 143 10.40 -8.37 14.06
C LEU A 143 10.00 -9.53 14.98
N ILE A 144 8.89 -10.21 14.68
CA ILE A 144 8.46 -11.41 15.42
C ILE A 144 9.46 -12.54 15.24
N ALA A 145 9.93 -12.78 14.02
CA ALA A 145 10.92 -13.82 13.71
C ALA A 145 12.26 -13.58 14.42
N ILE A 146 12.71 -12.31 14.46
CA ILE A 146 13.89 -11.90 15.23
C ILE A 146 13.66 -12.16 16.72
N ALA A 147 12.51 -11.76 17.27
CA ALA A 147 12.24 -11.91 18.70
C ALA A 147 12.13 -13.37 19.15
N LEU A 148 11.51 -14.22 18.32
CA LEU A 148 11.29 -15.64 18.61
C LEU A 148 12.42 -16.55 18.14
N GLN A 149 13.39 -16.01 17.38
CA GLN A 149 14.42 -16.79 16.70
C GLN A 149 13.80 -17.96 15.92
N SER A 150 12.79 -17.64 15.12
CA SER A 150 12.05 -18.61 14.29
C SER A 150 11.73 -17.97 12.95
N ALA A 151 12.09 -18.64 11.86
CA ALA A 151 11.93 -18.12 10.51
C ALA A 151 11.33 -19.16 9.57
N PRO A 152 10.00 -19.39 9.62
CA PRO A 152 9.34 -20.24 8.62
C PRO A 152 9.49 -19.64 7.22
N ASP A 153 9.90 -20.45 6.23
CA ASP A 153 10.14 -20.00 4.85
C ASP A 153 8.96 -19.23 4.25
N TRP A 154 7.73 -19.71 4.49
CA TRP A 154 6.51 -19.07 4.01
C TRP A 154 6.30 -17.67 4.58
N LEU A 155 6.72 -17.43 5.82
CA LEU A 155 6.57 -16.14 6.49
C LEU A 155 7.59 -15.14 5.95
N ALA A 156 8.83 -15.58 5.74
CA ALA A 156 9.86 -14.79 5.08
C ALA A 156 9.44 -14.47 3.63
N TYR A 157 8.92 -15.45 2.89
CA TYR A 157 8.39 -15.27 1.53
C TYR A 157 7.31 -14.19 1.49
N VAL A 158 6.27 -14.30 2.32
CA VAL A 158 5.17 -13.32 2.39
C VAL A 158 5.68 -11.93 2.74
N SER A 159 6.62 -11.82 3.69
CA SER A 159 7.20 -10.55 4.12
C SER A 159 8.01 -9.87 3.00
N ILE A 160 8.89 -10.62 2.33
CA ILE A 160 9.72 -10.13 1.21
C ILE A 160 8.84 -9.76 0.01
N LEU A 161 7.88 -10.63 -0.33
CA LEU A 161 6.96 -10.39 -1.43
C LEU A 161 6.12 -9.13 -1.20
N ASN A 162 5.58 -8.96 0.01
CA ASN A 162 4.83 -7.74 0.32
C ASN A 162 5.70 -6.48 0.23
N ALA A 163 6.98 -6.56 0.66
CA ALA A 163 7.89 -5.43 0.56
C ALA A 163 8.14 -5.03 -0.91
N PHE A 164 8.21 -6.02 -1.80
CA PHE A 164 8.25 -5.81 -3.23
C PHE A 164 6.95 -5.19 -3.77
N LEU A 165 5.78 -5.70 -3.36
CA LEU A 165 4.47 -5.22 -3.82
C LEU A 165 4.11 -3.83 -3.30
N SER A 166 4.61 -3.42 -2.13
CA SER A 166 4.45 -2.07 -1.53
C SER A 166 5.21 -0.96 -2.26
N ALA A 167 5.82 -1.21 -3.41
CA ALA A 167 6.54 -0.19 -4.16
C ALA A 167 5.65 0.99 -4.60
N GLY A 168 4.39 0.70 -4.95
CA GLY A 168 3.38 1.72 -5.26
C GLY A 168 3.13 2.64 -4.06
N ASP A 169 3.01 2.06 -2.86
CA ASP A 169 2.78 2.79 -1.62
C ASP A 169 3.96 3.67 -1.22
N LEU A 170 5.17 3.13 -1.34
CA LEU A 170 6.41 3.87 -1.04
C LEU A 170 6.57 5.05 -2.00
N PHE A 171 6.32 4.83 -3.28
CA PHE A 171 6.35 5.88 -4.29
C PHE A 171 5.28 6.95 -4.02
N GLY A 172 4.04 6.53 -3.78
CA GLY A 172 2.92 7.41 -3.44
C GLY A 172 3.19 8.21 -2.16
N SER A 173 3.76 7.57 -1.14
CA SER A 173 4.17 8.22 0.10
C SER A 173 5.24 9.29 -0.16
N GLY A 174 6.22 9.02 -1.03
CA GLY A 174 7.20 10.01 -1.46
C GLY A 174 6.57 11.21 -2.17
N ILE A 175 5.57 10.98 -3.03
CA ILE A 175 4.79 12.05 -3.68
C ILE A 175 4.05 12.89 -2.63
N VAL A 176 3.33 12.26 -1.71
CA VAL A 176 2.56 12.93 -0.66
C VAL A 176 3.48 13.73 0.25
N LEU A 177 4.64 13.14 0.63
CA LEU A 177 5.61 13.80 1.48
C LEU A 177 6.18 15.06 0.83
N ARG A 178 6.43 15.00 -0.48
CA ARG A 178 7.04 16.09 -1.25
C ARG A 178 6.06 17.18 -1.67
N GLN A 179 4.81 16.83 -2.01
CA GLN A 179 3.87 17.75 -2.65
C GLN A 179 2.79 18.30 -1.71
N ILE A 180 2.43 17.58 -0.64
CA ILE A 180 1.29 17.93 0.20
C ILE A 180 1.76 18.53 1.53
N PRO A 181 1.32 19.75 1.92
CA PRO A 181 1.64 20.36 3.21
C PRO A 181 1.16 19.52 4.40
N GLY A 182 1.91 19.54 5.50
CA GLY A 182 1.64 18.76 6.71
C GLY A 182 0.25 18.97 7.33
N THR A 183 -0.31 20.17 7.17
CA THR A 183 -1.62 20.59 7.69
C THR A 183 -2.77 20.38 6.70
N ALA A 184 -2.49 19.89 5.49
CA ALA A 184 -3.50 19.77 4.45
C ALA A 184 -4.46 18.61 4.70
N THR A 185 -5.67 18.81 4.17
CA THR A 185 -6.69 17.77 3.99
C THR A 185 -6.54 17.18 2.61
N VAL A 186 -6.67 15.86 2.49
CA VAL A 186 -6.53 15.06 1.27
C VAL A 186 -7.86 14.38 0.98
N ARG A 187 -8.25 14.34 -0.30
CA ARG A 187 -9.42 13.61 -0.77
C ARG A 187 -9.17 13.06 -2.17
N ASN A 188 -9.65 11.86 -2.43
CA ASN A 188 -9.53 11.24 -3.75
C ASN A 188 -10.78 11.49 -4.59
N GLN A 189 -10.56 11.66 -5.90
CA GLN A 189 -11.62 11.63 -6.91
C GLN A 189 -11.24 10.66 -8.02
N GLY A 190 -11.83 9.46 -7.96
CA GLY A 190 -11.43 8.34 -8.79
C GLY A 190 -9.95 8.01 -8.56
N TYR A 191 -9.16 8.01 -9.63
CA TYR A 191 -7.73 7.73 -9.58
C TYR A 191 -6.89 8.92 -9.05
N PHE A 192 -7.44 10.13 -8.98
CA PHE A 192 -6.65 11.33 -8.69
C PHE A 192 -6.73 11.75 -7.23
N THR A 193 -5.58 12.17 -6.69
CA THR A 193 -5.48 12.72 -5.34
C THR A 193 -5.55 14.26 -5.37
N PHE A 194 -6.37 14.85 -4.51
CA PHE A 194 -6.49 16.29 -4.31
C PHE A 194 -6.18 16.67 -2.86
N TRP A 195 -5.72 17.91 -2.65
CA TRP A 195 -5.48 18.44 -1.31
C TRP A 195 -5.82 19.93 -1.20
N LYS A 196 -6.13 20.38 0.01
CA LYS A 196 -6.30 21.80 0.36
C LYS A 196 -5.72 22.10 1.75
N THR A 197 -5.18 23.29 1.95
CA THR A 197 -4.79 23.80 3.28
C THR A 197 -5.99 24.42 4.00
N PRO A 198 -5.89 24.61 5.33
CA PRO A 198 -6.90 25.39 6.07
C PRO A 198 -7.13 26.79 5.49
N ASP A 199 -6.07 27.47 5.05
CA ASP A 199 -6.16 28.83 4.49
C ASP A 199 -6.94 28.85 3.16
N GLN A 200 -6.71 27.86 2.29
CA GLN A 200 -7.45 27.72 1.03
C GLN A 200 -8.94 27.45 1.27
N ALA A 201 -9.26 26.68 2.32
CA ALA A 201 -10.64 26.40 2.70
C ALA A 201 -11.37 27.65 3.24
N LEU A 202 -10.64 28.58 3.87
CA LEU A 202 -11.22 29.82 4.41
C LEU A 202 -11.45 30.87 3.32
N GLN A 203 -10.55 30.98 2.33
CA GLN A 203 -10.64 31.97 1.25
C GLN A 203 -11.84 31.78 0.32
N THR A 204 -12.39 30.56 0.26
CA THR A 204 -13.57 30.23 -0.56
C THR A 204 -14.88 30.26 0.22
N ALA A 205 -14.82 30.41 1.54
CA ALA A 205 -15.99 30.50 2.42
C ALA A 205 -16.48 31.95 2.63
N THR A 206 -15.73 32.93 2.13
CA THR A 206 -16.01 34.38 2.18
C THR A 206 -16.43 34.92 0.82
#